data_AF-A0A2G9M2P0-F1
#
_entry.id   AF-A0A2G9M2P0-F1
#
_cell.length_a   1.000
_cell.length_b   1.000
_cell.length_c   1.000
_cell.angle_alpha   90.00
_cell.angle_beta   90.00
_cell.angle_gamma   90.00
#
_symmetry.space_group_name_H-M   'P 1'
#
loop_
_entity.id
_entity.type
_entity.pdbx_description
1 polymer ?
#
loop_
_entity_poly.entity_id
_entity_poly.type
_entity_poly.pdbx_seq_one_letter_code
_entity_poly.pdbx_strand_id
1 'polypeptide(L)'
;MASNFRETLTLFEQLGVYDVILPLLLVFTIVFAILEKTMVLGYEKIGDKKYTRKNLNSMVAFVTALLVVGSTKLVAMINETVSNTVLLLIMSV
;
A
#
# COMPACT_ATOMS: atom_id res chain seq x y z
N MET A 1 -12.13 20.09 -25.21
CA MET A 1 -11.16 18.99 -25.05
C MET A 1 -10.11 19.22 -23.95
N ALA A 2 -9.85 20.46 -23.49
CA ALA A 2 -9.00 20.71 -22.32
C ALA A 2 -9.64 20.33 -20.95
N SER A 3 -10.96 20.07 -20.91
CA SER A 3 -11.71 19.73 -19.69
C SER A 3 -11.36 18.32 -19.17
N ASN A 4 -11.36 17.31 -20.05
CA ASN A 4 -11.31 15.91 -19.63
C ASN A 4 -10.00 15.53 -18.91
N PHE A 5 -8.87 16.13 -19.30
CA PHE A 5 -7.59 15.90 -18.63
C PHE A 5 -7.55 16.54 -17.24
N ARG A 6 -8.10 17.76 -17.10
CA ARG A 6 -8.20 18.44 -15.81
C ARG A 6 -9.16 17.71 -14.87
N GLU A 7 -10.32 17.28 -15.37
CA GLU A 7 -11.25 16.45 -14.59
C GLU A 7 -10.62 15.13 -14.17
N THR A 8 -9.86 14.46 -15.05
CA THR A 8 -9.14 13.24 -14.70
C THR A 8 -8.08 13.49 -13.61
N LEU A 9 -7.33 14.59 -13.70
CA LEU A 9 -6.39 14.98 -12.64
C LEU A 9 -7.10 15.27 -11.31
N THR A 10 -8.23 15.97 -11.36
CA THR A 10 -9.02 16.32 -10.17
C THR A 10 -9.62 15.06 -9.53
N LEU A 11 -10.05 14.08 -10.34
CA LEU A 11 -10.48 12.77 -9.87
C LEU A 11 -9.34 11.97 -9.23
N PHE A 12 -8.14 11.97 -9.82
CA PHE A 12 -6.98 11.30 -9.21
C PHE A 12 -6.54 11.98 -7.91
N GLU A 13 -6.64 13.30 -7.83
CA GLU A 13 -6.38 14.05 -6.59
C GLU A 13 -7.42 13.70 -5.52
N GLN A 14 -8.71 13.69 -5.84
CA GLN A 14 -9.78 13.29 -4.93
C GLN A 14 -9.75 11.81 -4.52
N LEU A 15 -9.25 10.93 -5.38
CA LEU A 15 -9.07 9.50 -5.07
C LEU A 15 -7.92 9.25 -4.07
N GLY A 16 -7.13 10.27 -3.74
CA GLY A 16 -5.97 10.16 -2.86
C GLY A 16 -4.85 9.36 -3.51
N VAL A 17 -4.64 9.52 -4.82
CA VAL A 17 -3.64 8.72 -5.56
C VAL A 17 -2.23 8.93 -5.01
N TYR A 18 -1.87 10.15 -4.61
CA TYR A 18 -0.60 10.40 -3.93
C TYR A 18 -0.57 9.76 -2.53
N ASP A 19 -1.67 9.82 -1.76
CA ASP A 19 -1.79 9.22 -0.42
C ASP A 19 -1.75 7.69 -0.43
N VAL A 20 -1.95 7.07 -1.59
CA VAL A 20 -1.91 5.61 -1.78
C VAL A 20 -0.61 5.18 -2.46
N ILE A 21 -0.21 5.83 -3.56
CA ILE A 21 0.94 5.42 -4.37
C ILE A 21 2.27 5.70 -3.66
N LEU A 22 2.45 6.85 -3.02
CA LEU A 22 3.70 7.13 -2.29
C LEU A 22 3.98 6.08 -1.21
N PRO A 23 3.06 5.81 -0.25
CA PRO A 23 3.32 4.80 0.77
C PRO A 23 3.40 3.39 0.18
N LEU A 24 2.67 3.06 -0.89
CA LEU A 24 2.81 1.78 -1.59
C LEU A 24 4.23 1.56 -2.09
N LEU A 25 4.80 2.54 -2.80
CA LEU A 25 6.16 2.46 -3.31
C LEU A 25 7.17 2.35 -2.17
N LEU A 26 6.97 3.09 -1.08
CA LEU A 26 7.87 3.08 0.08
C LEU A 26 7.87 1.70 0.77
N VAL A 27 6.69 1.18 1.10
CA VAL A 27 6.53 -0.12 1.77
C VAL A 27 7.02 -1.24 0.87
N PHE A 28 6.65 -1.23 -0.41
CA PHE A 28 7.14 -2.20 -1.39
C PHE A 28 8.67 -2.24 -1.41
N THR A 29 9.31 -1.08 -1.54
CA THR A 29 10.78 -0.99 -1.67
C THR A 29 11.48 -1.46 -0.40
N ILE A 30 10.98 -1.08 0.78
CA ILE A 30 11.54 -1.51 2.06
C ILE A 30 11.40 -3.02 2.24
N VAL A 31 10.20 -3.59 2.03
CA VAL A 31 9.96 -5.03 2.18
C VAL A 31 10.79 -5.82 1.17
N PHE A 32 10.83 -5.37 -0.09
CA PHE A 32 11.65 -5.99 -1.13
C PHE A 32 13.14 -6.00 -0.75
N ALA A 33 13.67 -4.86 -0.29
CA ALA A 33 15.07 -4.77 0.15
C ALA A 33 15.38 -5.68 1.34
N ILE A 34 14.46 -5.80 2.30
CA ILE A 34 14.58 -6.72 3.44
C ILE A 34 14.62 -8.18 2.95
N LEU A 35 13.68 -8.58 2.08
CA LEU A 35 13.62 -9.94 1.52
C LEU A 35 14.87 -10.26 0.67
N GLU A 36 15.41 -9.28 -0.05
CA GLU A 36 16.62 -9.44 -0.84
C GLU A 36 17.87 -9.55 0.02
N LYS A 37 17.98 -8.79 1.12
CA LYS A 37 19.10 -8.89 2.05
C LYS A 37 19.09 -10.19 2.87
N THR A 38 17.91 -10.66 3.26
CA THR A 38 17.75 -11.83 4.13
C THR A 38 17.73 -13.16 3.38
N MET A 39 17.45 -13.15 2.08
CA MET A 39 17.32 -14.35 1.25
C MET A 39 16.32 -15.39 1.82
N VAL A 40 15.30 -14.92 2.54
CA VAL A 40 14.35 -15.78 3.29
C VAL A 40 13.53 -16.69 2.38
N LEU A 41 13.22 -16.23 1.17
CA LEU A 41 12.44 -16.99 0.17
C LEU A 41 13.31 -17.96 -0.66
N GLY A 42 14.55 -18.18 -0.22
CA GLY A 42 15.52 -19.04 -0.88
C GLY A 42 16.41 -18.30 -1.88
N TYR A 43 17.41 -19.04 -2.35
CA TYR A 43 18.42 -18.56 -3.27
C TYR A 43 18.68 -19.62 -4.35
N GLU A 44 18.96 -19.16 -5.56
CA GLU A 44 19.48 -19.99 -6.65
C GLU A 44 21.00 -19.83 -6.73
N LYS A 45 21.69 -20.96 -6.86
CA LYS A 45 23.12 -20.97 -7.16
C LYS A 45 23.30 -20.99 -8.66
N ILE A 46 23.80 -19.89 -9.22
CA ILE A 46 24.27 -19.84 -10.60
C ILE A 46 25.79 -19.73 -10.52
N GLY A 47 26.48 -20.87 -10.72
CA GLY A 47 27.91 -21.00 -10.43
C GLY A 47 28.22 -20.91 -8.92
N ASP A 48 29.26 -20.17 -8.56
CA ASP A 48 29.69 -19.98 -7.15
C ASP A 48 28.92 -18.88 -6.40
N LYS A 49 28.03 -18.14 -7.08
CA LYS A 49 27.30 -17.02 -6.49
C LYS A 49 25.85 -17.40 -6.18
N LYS A 50 25.42 -17.04 -4.97
CA LYS A 50 24.03 -17.15 -4.53
C LYS A 50 23.26 -15.91 -4.97
N TYR A 51 22.21 -16.13 -5.75
CA TYR A 51 21.28 -15.09 -6.17
C TYR A 51 19.94 -15.30 -5.49
N THR A 52 19.31 -14.22 -5.06
CA THR A 52 17.94 -14.27 -4.54
C THR A 52 16.95 -14.51 -5.66
N ARG A 53 15.83 -15.15 -5.32
CA ARG A 53 14.70 -15.31 -6.25
C ARG A 53 13.93 -13.99 -6.36
N LYS A 54 14.41 -13.08 -7.20
CA LYS A 54 13.86 -11.72 -7.34
C LYS A 54 12.38 -11.71 -7.71
N ASN A 55 11.94 -12.61 -8.57
CA ASN A 55 10.52 -12.79 -8.93
C ASN A 55 9.63 -13.05 -7.71
N LEU A 56 10.06 -13.94 -6.82
CA LEU A 56 9.37 -14.29 -5.57
C LEU A 56 9.40 -13.13 -4.58
N ASN A 57 10.57 -12.50 -4.40
CA ASN A 57 10.70 -11.32 -3.54
C ASN A 57 9.80 -10.17 -4.00
N SER A 58 9.71 -9.91 -5.31
CA SER A 58 8.86 -8.86 -5.87
C SER A 58 7.37 -9.15 -5.66
N MET A 59 6.92 -10.39 -5.88
CA MET A 59 5.52 -10.77 -5.63
C MET A 59 5.13 -10.59 -4.17
N VAL A 60 5.94 -11.10 -3.24
CA VAL A 60 5.65 -11.02 -1.80
C VAL A 60 5.67 -9.58 -1.31
N ALA A 61 6.68 -8.80 -1.70
CA ALA A 61 6.76 -7.39 -1.34
C ALA A 61 5.58 -6.58 -1.87
N PHE A 62 5.13 -6.87 -3.09
CA PHE A 62 3.99 -6.18 -3.70
C PHE A 62 2.67 -6.49 -2.99
N VAL A 63 2.39 -7.78 -2.71
CA VAL A 63 1.19 -8.18 -1.95
C VAL A 63 1.22 -7.58 -0.55
N THR A 64 2.36 -7.59 0.12
CA THR A 64 2.51 -6.98 1.46
C THR A 64 2.23 -5.47 1.42
N ALA A 65 2.78 -4.76 0.44
CA ALA A 65 2.56 -3.32 0.29
C ALA A 65 1.09 -2.99 0.00
N LEU A 66 0.40 -3.79 -0.82
CA LEU A 66 -1.04 -3.62 -1.06
C LEU A 66 -1.87 -3.86 0.19
N LEU A 67 -1.55 -4.87 1.00
CA LEU A 67 -2.27 -5.14 2.26
C LEU A 67 -2.10 -4.01 3.27
N VAL A 68 -0.89 -3.45 3.38
CA VAL A 68 -0.59 -2.34 4.29
C VAL A 68 -1.31 -1.06 3.87
N VAL A 69 -1.31 -0.71 2.58
CA VAL A 69 -1.98 0.50 2.08
C VAL A 69 -3.50 0.30 2.01
N GLY A 70 -3.98 -0.91 1.75
CA GLY A 70 -5.41 -1.22 1.75
C GLY A 70 -6.05 -1.09 3.13
N SER A 71 -5.31 -1.28 4.22
CA SER A 71 -5.86 -1.18 5.57
C SER A 71 -6.03 0.26 6.07
N THR A 72 -5.34 1.26 5.50
CA THR A 72 -5.41 2.65 5.99
C THR A 72 -6.77 3.29 5.70
N LYS A 73 -7.38 3.01 4.55
CA LYS A 73 -8.75 3.48 4.22
C LYS A 73 -9.81 2.87 5.14
N LEU A 74 -9.65 1.61 5.54
CA LEU A 74 -10.54 0.96 6.50
C LEU A 74 -10.43 1.59 7.89
N VAL A 75 -9.22 1.90 8.36
CA VAL A 75 -9.02 2.55 9.67
C VAL A 75 -9.65 3.96 9.70
N ALA A 76 -9.54 4.72 8.61
CA ALA A 76 -10.20 6.04 8.49
C ALA A 76 -11.73 5.92 8.52
N MET A 77 -12.30 4.99 7.75
CA MET A 77 -13.75 4.74 7.74
C MET A 77 -14.27 4.26 9.10
N ILE A 78 -13.51 3.42 9.81
CA ILE A 78 -13.84 2.99 11.17
C ILE A 78 -13.84 4.20 12.11
N ASN A 79 -12.83 5.07 12.04
CA ASN A 79 -12.75 6.24 12.92
C ASN A 79 -13.90 7.23 12.70
N GLU A 80 -14.28 7.45 11.45
CA GLU A 80 -15.44 8.29 11.09
C GLU A 80 -16.76 7.67 11.55
N THR A 81 -16.94 6.36 11.32
CA THR A 81 -18.14 5.62 11.73
C THR A 81 -18.28 5.59 13.24
N VAL A 82 -17.18 5.36 13.96
CA VAL A 82 -17.13 5.38 15.43
C VAL A 82 -17.46 6.77 15.95
N SER A 83 -16.87 7.82 15.38
CA SER A 83 -17.15 9.21 15.79
C SER A 83 -18.62 9.58 15.61
N ASN A 84 -19.23 9.22 14.47
CA ASN A 84 -20.65 9.46 14.21
C ASN A 84 -21.56 8.64 15.14
N THR A 85 -21.17 7.40 15.46
CA THR A 85 -21.90 6.55 16.41
C THR A 85 -21.87 7.15 17.81
N VAL A 86 -20.71 7.65 18.25
CA VAL A 86 -20.56 8.35 19.53
C VAL A 86 -21.39 9.64 19.55
N LEU A 87 -21.39 10.40 18.47
CA LEU A 87 -22.19 11.63 18.36
C LEU A 87 -23.70 11.34 18.47
N LEU A 88 -24.17 10.30 17.79
CA LEU A 88 -25.55 9.80 17.90
C LEU A 88 -25.91 9.39 19.33
N LEU A 89 -25.01 8.68 20.02
CA LEU A 89 -25.22 8.30 21.41
C LEU A 89 -25.35 9.52 22.33
N ILE A 90 -24.55 10.56 22.12
CA ILE A 90 -24.64 11.81 22.88
C ILE A 90 -25.97 12.54 22.61
N MET A 91 -26.46 12.53 21.36
CA MET A 91 -27.74 13.16 21.01
C MET A 91 -28.97 12.34 21.43
N SER A 92 -28.81 11.04 21.67
CA SER A 92 -29.88 10.12 22.07
C SER A 92 -30.17 10.15 23.57
N VAL A 93 -29.29 10.72 24.38
CA VAL A 93 -29.43 10.90 25.84
C VAL A 93 -29.89 12.32 26.13
#